data_AF-A0A4S2G2I8-F1
#
_entry.id   AF-A0A4S2G2I8-F1
#
_cell.length_a   1.000
_cell.length_b   1.000
_cell.length_c   1.000
_cell.angle_alpha   90.00
_cell.angle_beta   90.00
_cell.angle_gamma   90.00
#
_symmetry.space_group_name_H-M   'P 1'
#
loop_
_entity.id
_entity.type
_entity.pdbx_description
1 polymer ?
#
loop_
_entity_poly.entity_id
_entity_poly.type
_entity_poly.pdbx_seq_one_letter_code
_entity_poly.pdbx_strand_id
1 'polypeptide(L)'
;MRDDRFEYFLNAVHYCIWRGDIRVRLFFDKIMGGFLLVFATIFLSKKYKARLYAHVVNHEKETYDYFYNKKTGFHINWAHYRLIVFYLCYSACISFLLEGILFRVFGLISPIIFGIILISPIWLFYIPANKAVFSDDRYLKYFKEFEKMDKSWHRKWVMITWAFCVGGILAFFGGIIALFAIAIGWSNVHLPFL
;
A
#
# COMPACT_ATOMS: atom_id res chain seq x y z
N MET A 1 10.11 17.22 17.97
CA MET A 1 9.56 16.24 18.93
C MET A 1 8.17 15.72 18.59
N ARG A 2 7.44 16.26 17.59
CA ARG A 2 6.19 15.65 17.07
C ARG A 2 6.39 15.08 15.66
N ASP A 3 7.19 15.78 14.83
CA ASP A 3 7.52 15.38 13.46
C ASP A 3 8.34 14.10 13.39
N ASP A 4 9.26 13.89 14.34
CA ASP A 4 10.05 12.66 14.50
C ASP A 4 9.18 11.42 14.70
N ARG A 5 8.09 11.50 15.46
CA ARG A 5 7.19 10.35 15.68
C ARG A 5 6.34 10.00 14.46
N PHE A 6 5.80 11.03 13.79
CA PHE A 6 5.01 10.83 12.57
C PHE A 6 5.87 10.31 11.42
N GLU A 7 7.05 10.91 11.24
CA GLU A 7 8.07 10.49 10.28
C GLU A 7 8.50 9.04 10.53
N TYR A 8 8.86 8.70 11.78
CA TYR A 8 9.22 7.35 12.15
C TYR A 8 8.10 6.35 11.85
N PHE A 9 6.85 6.67 12.22
CA PHE A 9 5.70 5.80 11.99
C PHE A 9 5.50 5.49 10.50
N LEU A 10 5.43 6.51 9.66
CA LEU A 10 5.20 6.32 8.22
C LEU A 10 6.36 5.55 7.57
N ASN A 11 7.60 5.84 7.95
CA ASN A 11 8.76 5.13 7.44
C ASN A 11 8.80 3.66 7.90
N ALA A 12 8.37 3.36 9.14
CA ALA A 12 8.29 1.99 9.64
C ALA A 12 7.21 1.18 8.92
N VAL A 13 6.04 1.78 8.68
CA VAL A 13 4.97 1.21 7.85
C VAL A 13 5.47 0.96 6.43
N HIS A 14 6.11 1.96 5.83
CA HIS A 14 6.68 1.87 4.48
C HIS A 14 7.68 0.71 4.37
N TYR A 15 8.61 0.61 5.31
CA TYR A 15 9.58 -0.47 5.39
C TYR A 15 8.91 -1.83 5.48
N CYS A 16 7.89 -1.97 6.34
CA CYS A 16 7.15 -3.22 6.50
C CYS A 16 6.38 -3.62 5.23
N ILE A 17 5.79 -2.65 4.51
CA ILE A 17 5.15 -2.88 3.21
C ILE A 17 6.18 -3.40 2.19
N TRP A 18 7.30 -2.70 2.02
CA TRP A 18 8.38 -3.09 1.11
C TRP A 18 8.90 -4.50 1.40
N ARG A 19 9.22 -4.78 2.67
CA ARG A 19 9.74 -6.09 3.09
C ARG A 19 8.70 -7.20 2.97
N GLY A 20 7.43 -6.88 3.19
CA GLY A 20 6.30 -7.79 2.99
C GLY A 20 6.14 -8.16 1.52
N ASP A 21 6.22 -7.19 0.62
CA ASP A 21 6.08 -7.39 -0.82
C ASP A 21 7.19 -8.28 -1.40
N ILE A 22 8.44 -8.03 -0.99
CA ILE A 22 9.57 -8.91 -1.30
C ILE A 22 9.31 -10.34 -0.83
N ARG A 23 8.81 -10.53 0.40
CA ARG A 23 8.53 -11.86 0.95
C ARG A 23 7.43 -12.59 0.18
N VAL A 24 6.38 -11.87 -0.19
CA VAL A 24 5.28 -12.41 -0.99
C VAL A 24 5.79 -12.87 -2.35
N ARG A 25 6.63 -12.07 -3.01
CA ARG A 25 7.26 -12.48 -4.28
C ARG A 25 8.12 -13.74 -4.13
N LEU A 26 9.01 -13.77 -3.14
CA LEU A 26 9.85 -14.96 -2.89
C LEU A 26 9.02 -16.22 -2.61
N PHE A 27 7.86 -16.07 -1.96
CA PHE A 27 6.91 -17.16 -1.76
C PHE A 27 6.28 -17.63 -3.09
N PHE A 28 5.82 -16.72 -3.94
CA PHE A 28 5.30 -17.04 -5.26
C PHE A 28 6.36 -17.65 -6.17
N ASP A 29 7.58 -17.12 -6.18
CA ASP A 29 8.71 -17.66 -6.95
C ASP A 29 9.02 -19.10 -6.53
N LYS A 30 8.97 -19.40 -5.22
CA LYS A 30 9.16 -20.77 -4.72
C LYS A 30 8.06 -21.72 -5.18
N ILE A 31 6.80 -21.29 -5.13
CA ILE A 31 5.66 -22.12 -5.56
C ILE A 31 5.69 -22.33 -7.07
N MET A 32 5.83 -21.24 -7.83
CA MET A 32 5.82 -21.26 -9.29
C MET A 32 7.04 -22.00 -9.83
N GLY A 33 8.22 -21.77 -9.25
CA GLY A 33 9.44 -22.48 -9.56
C GLY A 33 9.30 -23.98 -9.30
N GLY A 34 8.70 -24.38 -8.17
CA GLY A 34 8.39 -25.78 -7.87
C GLY A 34 7.43 -26.41 -8.89
N PHE A 35 6.36 -25.70 -9.25
CA PHE A 35 5.40 -26.15 -10.27
C PHE A 35 6.06 -26.30 -11.65
N LEU A 36 6.85 -25.30 -12.08
CA LEU A 36 7.61 -25.32 -13.32
C LEU A 36 8.61 -26.48 -13.34
N LEU A 37 9.24 -26.80 -12.22
CA LEU A 37 10.16 -27.92 -12.09
C LEU A 37 9.45 -29.26 -12.28
N VAL A 38 8.29 -29.44 -11.65
CA VAL A 38 7.44 -30.64 -11.81
C VAL A 38 6.99 -30.79 -13.25
N PHE A 39 6.46 -29.70 -13.84
CA PHE A 39 6.06 -29.67 -15.24
C PHE A 39 7.22 -30.01 -16.17
N ALA A 40 8.37 -29.38 -15.97
CA ALA A 40 9.58 -29.66 -16.71
C ALA A 40 10.01 -31.12 -16.56
N THR A 41 9.91 -31.71 -15.36
CA THR A 41 10.26 -33.12 -15.14
C THR A 41 9.41 -34.08 -15.95
N ILE A 42 8.11 -33.82 -16.05
CA ILE A 42 7.13 -34.67 -16.73
C ILE A 42 7.18 -34.49 -18.26
N PHE A 43 7.27 -33.24 -18.74
CA PHE A 43 7.05 -32.92 -20.16
C PHE A 43 8.31 -32.58 -20.96
N LEU A 44 9.45 -32.25 -20.31
CA LEU A 44 10.65 -31.80 -21.04
C LEU A 44 11.76 -32.86 -21.07
N SER A 45 12.42 -32.97 -22.23
CA SER A 45 13.64 -33.76 -22.36
C SER A 45 14.82 -33.13 -21.61
N LYS A 46 15.87 -33.92 -21.30
CA LYS A 46 17.07 -33.45 -20.56
C LYS A 46 17.69 -32.19 -21.19
N LYS A 47 17.68 -32.08 -22.52
CA LYS A 47 18.21 -30.92 -23.26
C LYS A 47 17.42 -29.64 -22.99
N TYR A 48 16.09 -29.73 -22.98
CA TYR A 48 15.22 -28.57 -22.71
C TYR A 48 15.22 -28.17 -21.24
N LYS A 49 15.34 -29.14 -20.32
CA LYS A 49 15.55 -28.87 -18.88
C LYS A 49 16.78 -28.00 -18.65
N ALA A 50 17.93 -28.39 -19.21
CA ALA A 50 19.18 -27.64 -19.06
C ALA A 50 19.07 -26.20 -19.61
N ARG A 51 18.38 -26.01 -20.74
CA ARG A 51 18.10 -24.68 -21.30
C ARG A 51 17.21 -23.83 -20.40
N LEU A 52 16.15 -24.41 -19.85
CA LEU A 52 15.24 -23.71 -18.95
C LEU A 52 15.97 -23.23 -17.68
N TYR A 53 16.79 -24.10 -17.07
CA TYR A 53 17.61 -23.71 -15.91
C TYR A 53 18.58 -22.57 -16.23
N ALA A 54 19.30 -22.65 -17.36
CA ALA A 54 20.21 -21.59 -17.76
C ALA A 54 19.47 -20.26 -18.00
N HIS A 55 18.28 -20.32 -18.60
CA HIS A 55 17.45 -19.14 -18.83
C HIS A 55 16.97 -18.51 -17.51
N VAL A 56 16.47 -19.33 -16.57
CA VAL A 56 16.01 -18.84 -15.25
C VAL A 56 17.14 -18.16 -14.48
N VAL A 57 18.33 -18.76 -14.44
CA VAL A 57 19.49 -18.19 -13.72
C VAL A 57 19.97 -16.88 -14.35
N ASN A 58 20.00 -16.79 -15.68
CA ASN A 58 20.38 -15.56 -16.37
C ASN A 58 19.32 -14.46 -16.18
N HIS A 59 18.04 -14.82 -16.28
CA HIS A 59 16.94 -13.89 -16.10
C HIS A 59 16.85 -13.36 -14.66
N GLU A 60 17.16 -14.19 -13.66
CA GLU A 60 17.23 -13.76 -12.26
C GLU A 60 18.33 -12.70 -12.06
N LYS A 61 19.51 -12.89 -12.66
CA LYS A 61 20.60 -11.91 -12.59
C LYS A 61 20.25 -10.59 -13.28
N GLU A 62 19.63 -10.67 -14.46
CA GLU A 62 19.24 -9.49 -15.26
C GLU A 62 18.13 -8.68 -14.58
N THR A 63 17.19 -9.35 -13.91
CA THR A 63 16.03 -8.71 -13.29
C THR A 63 16.22 -8.38 -11.81
N TYR A 64 17.33 -8.80 -11.19
CA TYR A 64 17.56 -8.59 -9.76
C TYR A 64 17.50 -7.12 -9.37
N ASP A 65 18.23 -6.25 -10.08
CA ASP A 65 18.22 -4.81 -9.79
C ASP A 65 16.83 -4.22 -10.02
N TYR A 66 16.16 -4.61 -11.11
CA TYR A 66 14.78 -4.20 -11.39
C TYR A 66 13.84 -4.49 -10.22
N PHE A 67 13.93 -5.65 -9.57
CA PHE A 67 13.03 -5.99 -8.46
C PHE A 67 13.50 -5.43 -7.11
N TYR A 68 14.79 -5.50 -6.81
CA TYR A 68 15.32 -5.32 -5.45
C TYR A 68 16.08 -4.01 -5.21
N ASN A 69 16.31 -3.20 -6.23
CA ASN A 69 16.91 -1.88 -6.05
C ASN A 69 16.07 -1.05 -5.09
N LYS A 70 16.68 -0.59 -3.99
CA LYS A 70 15.99 0.12 -2.91
C LYS A 70 15.60 1.55 -3.26
N LYS A 71 16.02 2.08 -4.42
CA LYS A 71 15.68 3.43 -4.90
C LYS A 71 14.72 3.41 -6.08
N THR A 72 15.01 2.57 -7.08
CA THR A 72 14.31 2.56 -8.37
C THR A 72 13.61 1.24 -8.66
N GLY A 73 13.76 0.24 -7.80
CA GLY A 73 13.22 -1.10 -8.02
C GLY A 73 11.70 -1.15 -7.95
N PHE A 74 11.14 -2.19 -8.54
CA PHE A 74 9.71 -2.46 -8.56
C PHE A 74 9.12 -2.52 -7.15
N HIS A 75 9.73 -3.28 -6.24
CA HIS A 75 9.17 -3.47 -4.89
C HIS A 75 9.15 -2.17 -4.07
N ILE A 76 10.15 -1.30 -4.24
CA ILE A 76 10.15 -0.03 -3.51
C ILE A 76 9.11 0.94 -4.08
N ASN A 77 9.01 1.05 -5.41
CA ASN A 77 7.98 1.87 -6.04
C ASN A 77 6.57 1.39 -5.71
N TRP A 78 6.38 0.08 -5.65
CA TRP A 78 5.12 -0.51 -5.24
C TRP A 78 4.80 -0.24 -3.77
N ALA A 79 5.81 -0.24 -2.90
CA ALA A 79 5.66 0.15 -1.50
C ALA A 79 5.33 1.64 -1.34
N HIS A 80 5.95 2.52 -2.13
CA HIS A 80 5.62 3.95 -2.19
C HIS A 80 4.14 4.15 -2.50
N TYR A 81 3.67 3.53 -3.59
CA TYR A 81 2.29 3.61 -4.02
C TYR A 81 1.32 3.11 -2.95
N ARG A 82 1.56 1.91 -2.40
CA ARG A 82 0.68 1.32 -1.37
C ARG A 82 0.61 2.16 -0.10
N LEU A 83 1.75 2.66 0.40
CA LEU A 83 1.79 3.52 1.58
C LEU A 83 0.89 4.74 1.39
N ILE A 84 1.05 5.44 0.27
CA ILE A 84 0.27 6.64 -0.03
C ILE A 84 -1.20 6.31 -0.22
N VAL A 85 -1.55 5.25 -0.95
CA VAL A 85 -2.95 4.85 -1.13
C VAL A 85 -3.63 4.57 0.21
N PHE A 86 -3.05 3.73 1.06
CA PHE A 86 -3.64 3.42 2.37
C PHE A 86 -3.71 4.63 3.29
N TYR A 87 -2.69 5.50 3.25
CA TYR A 87 -2.70 6.74 4.01
C TYR A 87 -3.82 7.69 3.53
N LEU A 88 -3.99 7.84 2.21
CA LEU A 88 -5.00 8.73 1.63
C LEU A 88 -6.43 8.20 1.79
N CYS A 89 -6.64 6.90 2.03
CA CYS A 89 -7.94 6.38 2.41
C CYS A 89 -8.51 7.05 3.68
N TYR A 90 -7.66 7.36 4.66
CA TYR A 90 -8.07 8.09 5.86
C TYR A 90 -8.48 9.53 5.53
N SER A 91 -7.76 10.19 4.62
CA SER A 91 -8.13 11.52 4.14
C SER A 91 -9.42 11.51 3.34
N ALA A 92 -9.64 10.50 2.49
CA ALA A 92 -10.87 10.35 1.72
C ALA A 92 -12.08 10.16 2.63
N CYS A 93 -11.94 9.44 3.75
CA CYS A 93 -12.98 9.33 4.77
C CYS A 93 -13.44 10.72 5.27
N ILE A 94 -12.49 11.62 5.55
CA ILE A 94 -12.79 13.00 5.95
C ILE A 94 -13.54 13.74 4.84
N SER A 95 -13.10 13.61 3.59
CA SER A 95 -13.79 14.19 2.44
C SER A 95 -15.25 13.73 2.35
N PHE A 96 -15.51 12.43 2.47
CA PHE A 96 -16.85 11.87 2.42
C PHE A 96 -17.76 12.36 3.56
N LEU A 97 -17.21 12.52 4.77
CA LEU A 97 -17.95 13.11 5.89
C LEU A 97 -18.36 14.56 5.60
N LEU A 98 -17.43 15.37 5.07
CA LEU A 98 -17.70 16.76 4.69
C LEU A 98 -18.76 16.86 3.58
N GLU A 99 -18.67 16.01 2.57
CA GLU A 99 -19.64 15.92 1.48
C GLU A 99 -21.04 15.56 2.00
N GLY A 100 -21.15 14.57 2.89
CA GLY A 100 -22.42 14.19 3.50
C GLY A 100 -23.07 15.34 4.28
N ILE A 101 -22.27 16.07 5.06
CA ILE A 101 -22.74 17.25 5.82
C ILE A 101 -23.23 18.34 4.86
N LEU A 102 -22.43 18.66 3.84
CA LEU A 102 -22.80 19.71 2.90
C LEU A 102 -24.06 19.34 2.10
N PHE A 103 -24.19 18.07 1.69
CA PHE A 103 -25.39 17.61 1.00
C PHE A 103 -26.63 17.76 1.89
N ARG A 104 -26.51 17.43 3.18
CA ARG A 104 -27.61 17.58 4.14
C ARG A 104 -28.02 19.04 4.35
N VAL A 105 -27.06 19.97 4.33
CA VAL A 105 -27.31 21.40 4.59
C VAL A 105 -27.80 22.13 3.34
N PHE A 106 -27.20 21.86 2.18
CA PHE A 106 -27.42 22.62 0.95
C PHE A 106 -28.17 21.85 -0.13
N GLY A 107 -28.46 20.57 0.08
CA GLY A 107 -29.08 19.69 -0.91
C GLY A 107 -28.10 19.29 -2.01
N LEU A 108 -28.56 19.29 -3.27
CA LEU A 108 -27.74 18.95 -4.43
C LEU A 108 -26.64 19.98 -4.66
N ILE A 109 -25.40 19.54 -4.47
CA ILE A 109 -24.18 20.31 -4.74
C ILE A 109 -23.74 20.07 -6.18
N SER A 110 -23.16 21.08 -6.84
CA SER A 110 -22.62 20.90 -8.19
C SER A 110 -21.46 19.88 -8.19
N PRO A 111 -21.29 19.09 -9.28
CA PRO A 111 -20.18 18.13 -9.38
C PRO A 111 -18.79 18.76 -9.20
N ILE A 112 -18.65 20.04 -9.56
CA ILE A 112 -17.39 20.79 -9.41
C ILE A 112 -17.07 20.99 -7.93
N ILE A 113 -18.04 21.47 -7.15
CA ILE A 113 -17.85 21.70 -5.70
C ILE A 113 -17.61 20.35 -4.99
N PHE A 114 -18.34 19.32 -5.39
CA PHE A 114 -18.11 17.95 -4.91
C PHE A 114 -16.65 17.50 -5.14
N GLY A 115 -16.14 17.65 -6.36
CA GLY A 115 -14.75 17.32 -6.67
C GLY A 115 -13.72 18.13 -5.87
N ILE A 116 -13.97 19.41 -5.61
CA ILE A 116 -13.08 20.26 -4.79
C ILE A 116 -13.00 19.76 -3.35
N ILE A 117 -14.14 19.38 -2.76
CA ILE A 117 -14.20 18.84 -1.39
C ILE A 117 -13.51 17.48 -1.32
N LEU A 118 -13.66 16.65 -2.35
CA LEU A 118 -12.96 15.37 -2.41
C LEU A 118 -11.44 15.55 -2.42
N ILE A 119 -10.94 16.40 -3.31
CA ILE A 119 -9.51 16.56 -3.59
C ILE A 119 -8.79 17.37 -2.50
N SER A 120 -9.43 18.38 -1.91
CA SER A 120 -8.74 19.31 -1.01
C SER A 120 -8.14 18.64 0.24
N PRO A 121 -8.85 17.76 1.00
CA PRO A 121 -8.22 17.03 2.09
C PRO A 121 -7.10 16.13 1.57
N ILE A 122 -7.34 15.39 0.49
CA ILE A 122 -6.35 14.45 -0.07
C ILE A 122 -5.03 15.18 -0.36
N TRP A 123 -5.10 16.35 -1.00
CA TRP A 123 -3.94 17.17 -1.30
C TRP A 123 -3.27 17.73 -0.04
N LEU A 124 -4.05 18.26 0.90
CA LEU A 124 -3.55 18.79 2.18
C LEU A 124 -2.81 17.73 3.00
N PHE A 125 -3.32 16.50 3.07
CA PHE A 125 -2.71 15.40 3.81
C PHE A 125 -1.56 14.74 3.06
N TYR A 126 -1.54 14.79 1.72
CA TYR A 126 -0.45 14.24 0.91
C TYR A 126 0.88 14.96 1.16
N ILE A 127 0.89 16.30 1.24
CA ILE A 127 2.11 17.11 1.40
C ILE A 127 2.95 16.66 2.61
N PRO A 128 2.41 16.59 3.85
CA PRO A 128 3.21 16.17 5.01
C PRO A 128 3.66 14.71 4.93
N ALA A 129 2.84 13.80 4.37
CA ALA A 129 3.23 12.40 4.20
C ALA A 129 4.39 12.25 3.20
N ASN A 130 4.31 12.97 2.07
CA ASN A 130 5.37 13.00 1.06
C ASN A 130 6.67 13.56 1.66
N LYS A 131 6.59 14.65 2.42
CA LYS A 131 7.74 15.25 3.09
C LYS A 131 8.38 14.33 4.12
N ALA A 132 7.57 13.58 4.87
CA ALA A 132 8.03 12.68 5.92
C ALA A 132 8.74 11.42 5.35
N VAL A 133 8.36 10.94 4.17
CA VAL A 133 8.87 9.65 3.66
C VAL A 133 9.80 9.83 2.47
N PHE A 134 9.42 10.65 1.50
CA PHE A 134 10.05 10.64 0.17
C PHE A 134 11.00 11.81 -0.10
N SER A 135 10.86 12.93 0.61
CA SER A 135 11.80 14.05 0.46
C SER A 135 13.23 13.59 0.75
N ASP A 136 14.13 13.86 -0.20
CA ASP A 136 15.56 13.55 -0.13
C ASP A 136 15.89 12.07 0.13
N ASP A 137 15.08 11.14 -0.40
CA ASP A 137 15.21 9.69 -0.17
C ASP A 137 15.27 9.31 1.33
N ARG A 138 14.62 10.10 2.19
CA ARG A 138 14.71 9.98 3.64
C ARG A 138 14.39 8.59 4.19
N TYR A 139 13.44 7.88 3.58
CA TYR A 139 13.11 6.50 3.95
C TYR A 139 14.31 5.56 3.94
N LEU A 140 15.32 5.78 3.09
CA LEU A 140 16.52 4.95 3.06
C LEU A 140 17.33 5.02 4.36
N LYS A 141 17.34 6.18 5.03
CA LYS A 141 18.00 6.34 6.32
C LYS A 141 17.31 5.45 7.36
N TYR A 142 15.98 5.52 7.42
CA TYR A 142 15.18 4.71 8.31
C TYR A 142 15.28 3.21 7.99
N PHE A 143 15.31 2.83 6.71
CA PHE A 143 15.46 1.43 6.32
C PHE A 143 16.76 0.83 6.86
N LYS A 144 17.88 1.57 6.79
CA LYS A 144 19.17 1.15 7.37
C LYS A 144 19.11 0.98 8.89
N GLU A 145 18.32 1.79 9.58
CA GLU A 145 18.10 1.67 11.02
C GLU A 145 17.21 0.45 11.34
N PHE A 146 16.11 0.29 10.60
CA PHE A 146 15.14 -0.79 10.81
C PHE A 146 15.68 -2.18 10.46
N GLU A 147 16.59 -2.28 9.49
CA GLU A 147 17.28 -3.53 9.18
C GLU A 147 18.12 -4.07 10.35
N LYS A 148 18.55 -3.21 11.26
CA LYS A 148 19.33 -3.58 12.46
C LYS A 148 18.43 -3.90 13.67
N MET A 149 17.13 -3.64 13.57
CA MET A 149 16.19 -3.88 14.66
C MET A 149 15.97 -5.38 14.86
N ASP A 150 15.58 -5.75 16.08
CA ASP A 150 15.39 -7.13 16.45
C ASP A 150 14.05 -7.71 15.93
N LYS A 151 13.88 -9.02 16.10
CA LYS A 151 12.68 -9.73 15.66
C LYS A 151 11.40 -9.24 16.35
N SER A 152 11.48 -8.80 17.62
CA SER A 152 10.31 -8.32 18.35
C SER A 152 9.79 -7.00 17.76
N TRP A 153 10.70 -6.06 17.45
CA TRP A 153 10.36 -4.82 16.75
C TRP A 153 9.68 -5.10 15.41
N HIS A 154 10.26 -6.00 14.61
CA HIS A 154 9.69 -6.36 13.32
C HIS A 154 8.30 -6.99 13.42
N ARG A 155 8.08 -7.89 14.38
CA ARG A 155 6.76 -8.52 14.59
C ARG A 155 5.72 -7.45 14.96
N LYS A 156 6.06 -6.55 15.88
CA LYS A 156 5.20 -5.44 16.29
C LYS A 156 4.82 -4.56 15.10
N TRP A 157 5.80 -4.11 14.32
CA TRP A 157 5.54 -3.19 13.20
C TRP A 157 4.82 -3.83 12.03
N VAL A 158 5.00 -5.14 11.80
CA VAL A 158 4.15 -5.88 10.85
C VAL A 158 2.69 -5.85 11.28
N MET A 159 2.39 -6.07 12.57
CA MET A 159 1.02 -6.01 13.08
C MET A 159 0.42 -4.60 12.95
N ILE A 160 1.20 -3.56 13.30
CA ILE A 160 0.77 -2.16 13.16
C ILE A 160 0.52 -1.82 11.68
N THR A 161 1.40 -2.24 10.78
CA THR A 161 1.24 -2.03 9.33
C THR A 161 -0.02 -2.70 8.80
N TRP A 162 -0.30 -3.93 9.23
CA TRP A 162 -1.55 -4.61 8.89
C TRP A 162 -2.78 -3.85 9.38
N ALA A 163 -2.78 -3.43 10.64
CA ALA A 163 -3.86 -2.63 11.20
C ALA A 163 -4.02 -1.29 10.46
N PHE A 164 -2.92 -0.65 10.06
CA PHE A 164 -2.94 0.58 9.28
C PHE A 164 -3.54 0.38 7.88
N CYS A 165 -3.15 -0.67 7.16
CA CYS A 165 -3.70 -0.95 5.82
C CYS A 165 -5.18 -1.33 5.89
N VAL A 166 -5.56 -2.24 6.81
CA VAL A 166 -6.96 -2.65 7.01
C VAL A 166 -7.80 -1.47 7.48
N GLY A 167 -7.27 -0.67 8.43
CA GLY A 167 -7.92 0.54 8.91
C GLY A 167 -8.15 1.55 7.79
N GLY A 168 -7.23 1.68 6.83
CA GLY A 168 -7.40 2.53 5.66
C GLY A 168 -8.57 2.07 4.80
N ILE A 169 -8.62 0.76 4.49
CA ILE A 169 -9.75 0.17 3.74
C ILE A 169 -11.08 0.41 4.45
N LEU A 170 -11.13 0.15 5.76
CA LEU A 170 -12.32 0.35 6.57
C LEU A 170 -12.74 1.82 6.64
N ALA A 171 -11.78 2.74 6.77
CA ALA A 171 -12.04 4.18 6.76
C ALA A 171 -12.61 4.64 5.41
N PHE A 172 -12.10 4.12 4.30
CA PHE A 172 -12.60 4.46 2.97
C PHE A 172 -14.06 4.03 2.79
N PHE A 173 -14.36 2.74 2.97
CA PHE A 173 -15.73 2.23 2.82
C PHE A 173 -16.67 2.77 3.89
N GLY A 174 -16.20 2.87 5.13
CA GLY A 174 -16.95 3.49 6.22
C GLY A 174 -17.28 4.95 5.95
N GLY A 175 -16.36 5.70 5.33
CA GLY A 175 -16.59 7.07 4.89
C GLY A 175 -17.69 7.17 3.83
N ILE A 176 -17.70 6.27 2.84
CA ILE A 176 -18.78 6.21 1.83
C ILE A 176 -20.14 5.93 2.50
N ILE A 177 -20.19 4.96 3.41
CA ILE A 177 -21.41 4.64 4.16
C ILE A 177 -21.86 5.85 4.99
N ALA A 178 -20.92 6.51 5.67
CA ALA A 178 -21.20 7.69 6.49
C ALA A 178 -21.71 8.86 5.65
N LEU A 179 -21.17 9.08 4.44
CA LEU A 179 -21.69 10.07 3.50
C LEU A 179 -23.18 9.84 3.25
N PHE A 180 -23.57 8.65 2.83
CA PHE A 180 -24.98 8.34 2.57
C PHE A 180 -25.83 8.46 3.84
N ALA A 181 -25.36 7.91 4.95
CA ALA A 181 -26.05 8.00 6.24
C ALA A 181 -26.33 9.45 6.68
N ILE A 182 -25.37 10.36 6.47
CA ILE A 182 -25.53 11.78 6.79
C ILE A 182 -26.46 12.45 5.77
N ALA A 183 -26.22 12.21 4.47
CA ALA A 183 -26.89 12.88 3.37
C ALA A 183 -28.40 12.57 3.30
N ILE A 184 -28.78 11.30 3.39
CA ILE A 184 -30.19 10.84 3.23
C ILE A 184 -30.83 10.34 4.52
N GLY A 185 -30.06 10.25 5.61
CA GLY A 185 -30.50 9.69 6.88
C GLY A 185 -30.35 8.16 6.93
N TRP A 186 -29.85 7.64 8.05
CA TRP A 186 -29.57 6.20 8.25
C TRP A 186 -30.77 5.29 7.95
N SER A 187 -32.00 5.73 8.25
CA SER A 187 -33.24 4.98 8.00
C SER A 187 -33.51 4.71 6.52
N ASN A 188 -32.88 5.46 5.62
CA ASN A 188 -33.09 5.40 4.17
C ASN A 188 -31.91 4.74 3.43
N VAL A 189 -30.88 4.29 4.16
CA VAL A 189 -29.72 3.61 3.57
C VAL A 189 -30.05 2.12 3.40
N HIS A 190 -30.39 1.73 2.17
CA HIS A 190 -30.50 0.33 1.79
C HIS A 190 -29.16 -0.16 1.22
N LEU A 191 -28.39 -0.86 2.04
CA LEU A 191 -27.16 -1.51 1.56
C LEU A 191 -27.55 -2.76 0.75
N PRO A 192 -26.96 -3.02 -0.43
CA PRO A 192 -27.33 -4.15 -1.29
C PRO A 192 -26.99 -5.54 -0.71
N PHE A 193 -26.57 -5.62 0.55
CA PHE A 193 -26.13 -6.83 1.25
C PHE A 193 -26.89 -7.05 2.58
N LEU A 194 -27.92 -6.25 2.86
CA LEU A 194 -28.78 -6.27 4.05
C LEU A 194 -30.24 -6.28 3.61
#